data_AF-A0A956LK18-F1
#
_entry.id   AF-A0A956LK18-F1
#
_cell.length_a   1.000
_cell.length_b   1.000
_cell.length_c   1.000
_cell.angle_alpha   90.00
_cell.angle_beta   90.00
_cell.angle_gamma   90.00
#
_symmetry.space_group_name_H-M   'P 1'
#
loop_
_entity.id
_entity.type
_entity.pdbx_description
1 polymer ?
#
loop_
_entity_poly.entity_id
_entity_poly.type
_entity_poly.pdbx_seq_one_letter_code
_entity_poly.pdbx_strand_id
1 'polypeptide(L)'
;MFHALYYNNAWHHPLICFVGVACLLLALARRLPFLSAYLVVFAAEISLDALCTGAWSPVPKDIHRTVAISFVVLGDWRYLLLFERYSRGRPDGGAPARAWYWLSSVALAFVVPLLQAAVIKLAPGWFTDSRRVYLVYELMFACLATVLLTRVIPRRMRDHDPRITRFVRGVTRFFIVQYLLWASADILFLLGNEWALALRLVPNTLYYAGFLLFVWWTAPDAPARRGGPALALGGLLVAFALAFTGLARKPEVTATQGAALRFQVDGQPVARVSLAALREQAPSETWTAFDPYYNREKTWHAL
;
A
#
# COMPACT_ATOMS: atom_id res chain seq x y z
N MET A 1 4.31 -23.65 28.15
CA MET A 1 4.76 -23.84 26.74
C MET A 1 3.63 -23.63 25.73
N PHE A 2 2.45 -24.24 25.91
CA PHE A 2 1.29 -24.10 25.00
C PHE A 2 0.77 -22.64 24.84
N HIS A 3 0.75 -21.88 25.94
CA HIS A 3 0.25 -20.49 25.95
C HIS A 3 1.13 -19.53 25.13
N ALA A 4 2.46 -19.69 25.18
CA ALA A 4 3.40 -18.88 24.40
C ALA A 4 3.40 -19.23 22.91
N LEU A 5 3.12 -20.49 22.54
CA LEU A 5 3.13 -20.97 21.16
C LEU A 5 1.83 -20.67 20.39
N TYR A 6 0.68 -20.61 21.08
CA TYR A 6 -0.62 -20.41 20.44
C TYR A 6 -1.28 -19.09 20.79
N TYR A 7 -1.14 -18.57 22.00
CA TYR A 7 -1.85 -17.36 22.44
C TYR A 7 -1.06 -16.07 22.12
N ASN A 8 0.27 -16.12 22.29
CA ASN A 8 1.17 -15.00 21.92
C ASN A 8 1.62 -15.05 20.46
N ASN A 9 1.07 -15.96 19.66
CA ASN A 9 1.40 -16.06 18.26
C ASN A 9 0.66 -14.96 17.48
N ALA A 10 1.41 -14.12 16.75
CA ALA A 10 0.88 -13.08 15.86
C ALA A 10 -0.10 -13.62 14.79
N TRP A 11 -0.14 -14.93 14.61
CA TRP A 11 -1.08 -15.61 13.72
C TRP A 11 -2.46 -15.87 14.35
N HIS A 12 -2.61 -15.94 15.68
CA HIS A 12 -3.86 -16.44 16.27
C HIS A 12 -4.86 -15.34 16.60
N HIS A 13 -4.44 -14.24 17.25
CA HIS A 13 -5.36 -13.14 17.58
C HIS A 13 -5.55 -12.10 16.46
N PRO A 14 -4.49 -11.61 15.77
CA PRO A 14 -4.65 -10.64 14.70
C PRO A 14 -5.34 -11.24 13.47
N LEU A 15 -4.85 -12.38 12.96
CA LEU A 15 -5.35 -12.95 11.70
C LEU A 15 -6.81 -13.37 11.80
N ILE A 16 -7.22 -14.08 12.86
CA ILE A 16 -8.62 -14.50 13.03
C ILE A 16 -9.54 -13.29 13.12
N CYS A 17 -9.12 -12.23 13.82
CA CYS A 17 -9.85 -10.97 13.86
C CYS A 17 -9.97 -10.34 12.47
N PHE A 18 -8.86 -10.23 11.71
CA PHE A 18 -8.86 -9.68 10.36
C PHE A 18 -9.73 -10.51 9.40
N VAL A 19 -9.66 -11.84 9.46
CA VAL A 19 -10.51 -12.74 8.67
C VAL A 19 -11.98 -12.58 9.04
N GLY A 20 -12.30 -12.52 10.34
CA GLY A 20 -13.67 -12.28 10.82
C GLY A 20 -14.24 -10.94 10.35
N VAL A 21 -13.46 -9.87 10.47
CA VAL A 21 -13.81 -8.53 9.98
C VAL A 21 -13.95 -8.53 8.46
N ALA A 22 -13.03 -9.15 7.72
CA ALA A 22 -13.12 -9.26 6.26
C ALA A 22 -14.39 -10.02 5.84
N CYS A 23 -14.71 -11.14 6.48
CA CYS A 23 -15.94 -11.91 6.24
C CYS A 23 -17.19 -11.07 6.53
N LEU A 24 -17.21 -10.32 7.63
CA LEU A 24 -18.31 -9.42 7.97
C LEU A 24 -18.44 -8.29 6.95
N LEU A 25 -17.35 -7.64 6.56
CA LEU A 25 -17.34 -6.60 5.53
C LEU A 25 -17.83 -7.14 4.19
N LEU A 26 -17.42 -8.36 3.80
CA LEU A 26 -17.92 -9.02 2.59
C LEU A 26 -19.41 -9.36 2.69
N ALA A 27 -19.89 -9.80 3.86
CA ALA A 27 -21.31 -10.07 4.10
C ALA A 27 -22.16 -8.79 4.02
N LEU A 28 -21.68 -7.68 4.59
CA LEU A 28 -22.32 -6.37 4.50
C LEU A 28 -22.28 -5.82 3.06
N ALA A 29 -21.12 -5.92 2.41
CA ALA A 29 -20.91 -5.49 1.03
C ALA A 29 -21.84 -6.19 0.04
N ARG A 30 -22.22 -7.45 0.28
CA ARG A 30 -23.19 -8.19 -0.54
C ARG A 30 -24.59 -7.57 -0.56
N ARG A 31 -24.95 -6.76 0.44
CA ARG A 31 -26.24 -6.06 0.51
C ARG A 31 -26.20 -4.66 -0.09
N LEU A 32 -25.00 -4.18 -0.44
CA LEU A 32 -24.79 -2.84 -0.98
C LEU A 32 -24.81 -2.84 -2.51
N PRO A 33 -25.19 -1.71 -3.15
CA PRO A 33 -24.89 -1.50 -4.55
C PRO A 33 -23.40 -1.66 -4.81
N PHE A 34 -23.03 -2.17 -5.99
CA PHE A 34 -21.64 -2.51 -6.31
C PHE A 34 -20.65 -1.40 -5.96
N LEU A 35 -20.94 -0.15 -6.31
CA LEU A 35 -20.01 0.96 -6.08
C LEU A 35 -19.76 1.17 -4.57
N SER A 36 -20.80 1.10 -3.75
CA SER A 36 -20.66 1.21 -2.29
C SER A 36 -19.89 0.02 -1.71
N ALA A 37 -20.20 -1.19 -2.17
CA ALA A 37 -19.47 -2.41 -1.79
C ALA A 37 -17.98 -2.32 -2.16
N TYR A 38 -17.69 -1.88 -3.39
CA TYR A 38 -16.35 -1.67 -3.91
C TYR A 38 -15.57 -0.67 -3.04
N LEU A 39 -16.16 0.49 -2.74
CA LEU A 39 -15.51 1.52 -1.93
C LEU A 39 -15.21 1.03 -0.51
N VAL A 40 -16.12 0.28 0.12
CA VAL A 40 -15.89 -0.28 1.46
C VAL A 40 -14.78 -1.33 1.44
N VAL A 41 -14.82 -2.28 0.50
CA VAL A 41 -13.83 -3.36 0.41
C VAL A 41 -12.44 -2.79 0.14
N PHE A 42 -12.32 -1.88 -0.83
CA PHE A 42 -11.01 -1.32 -1.18
C PHE A 42 -10.54 -0.25 -0.19
N ALA A 43 -11.41 0.42 0.56
CA ALA A 43 -10.97 1.24 1.69
C ALA A 43 -10.34 0.39 2.79
N ALA A 44 -10.94 -0.76 3.10
CA ALA A 44 -10.35 -1.72 4.04
C ALA A 44 -9.02 -2.29 3.53
N GLU A 45 -8.94 -2.66 2.24
CA GLU A 45 -7.71 -3.15 1.61
C GLU A 45 -6.58 -2.12 1.66
N ILE A 46 -6.81 -0.88 1.23
CA ILE A 46 -5.82 0.21 1.28
C ILE A 46 -5.29 0.45 2.69
N SER A 47 -6.18 0.34 3.67
CA SER A 47 -5.80 0.61 5.06
C SER A 47 -5.05 -0.56 5.68
N LEU A 48 -5.39 -1.79 5.28
CA LEU A 48 -4.60 -2.98 5.61
C LEU A 48 -3.23 -2.92 4.95
N ASP A 49 -3.12 -2.44 3.70
CA ASP A 49 -1.84 -2.17 3.07
C ASP A 49 -1.01 -1.19 3.90
N ALA A 50 -1.56 0.01 4.18
CA ALA A 50 -0.87 1.03 4.96
C ALA A 50 -0.43 0.53 6.34
N LEU A 51 -1.22 -0.33 6.99
CA LEU A 51 -0.84 -0.98 8.24
C LEU A 51 0.30 -1.97 8.01
N CYS A 52 0.18 -2.88 7.05
CA CYS A 52 1.09 -3.99 6.82
C CYS A 52 2.41 -3.60 6.14
N THR A 53 2.47 -2.48 5.43
CA THR A 53 3.67 -2.01 4.72
C THR A 53 4.23 -0.70 5.29
N GLY A 54 3.53 -0.09 6.25
CA GLY A 54 3.94 1.14 6.91
C GLY A 54 4.94 0.96 8.06
N ALA A 55 5.36 2.08 8.64
CA ALA A 55 6.33 2.12 9.74
C ALA A 55 5.87 1.42 11.03
N TRP A 56 4.56 1.18 11.18
CA TRP A 56 3.96 0.47 12.30
C TRP A 56 3.53 -0.96 11.94
N SER A 57 4.15 -1.54 10.92
CA SER A 57 3.76 -2.84 10.43
C SER A 57 3.93 -3.93 11.50
N PRO A 58 2.86 -4.71 11.78
CA PRO A 58 2.95 -5.90 12.60
C PRO A 58 3.54 -7.09 11.83
N VAL A 59 3.81 -6.93 10.53
CA VAL A 59 4.24 -8.01 9.64
C VAL A 59 5.72 -8.33 9.88
N PRO A 60 6.08 -9.60 10.14
CA PRO A 60 7.47 -10.03 10.24
C PRO A 60 8.31 -9.69 8.99
N LYS A 61 9.59 -9.33 9.21
CA LYS A 61 10.49 -8.85 8.15
C LYS A 61 10.72 -9.86 7.02
N ASP A 62 10.67 -11.16 7.32
CA ASP A 62 10.87 -12.27 6.39
C ASP A 62 9.74 -12.39 5.35
N ILE A 63 8.51 -12.04 5.72
CA ILE A 63 7.35 -12.08 4.81
C ILE A 63 6.93 -10.70 4.29
N HIS A 64 7.54 -9.62 4.78
CA HIS A 64 7.19 -8.24 4.44
C HIS A 64 7.18 -7.98 2.92
N ARG A 65 8.17 -8.52 2.19
CA ARG A 65 8.24 -8.40 0.72
C ARG A 65 7.05 -9.07 0.03
N THR A 66 6.69 -10.28 0.46
CA THR A 66 5.58 -11.04 -0.12
C THR A 66 4.25 -10.33 0.13
N VAL A 67 4.07 -9.78 1.34
CA VAL A 67 2.88 -9.00 1.70
C VAL A 67 2.80 -7.72 0.85
N ALA A 68 3.90 -6.96 0.72
CA ALA A 68 3.93 -5.76 -0.10
C ALA A 68 3.59 -6.05 -1.58
N ILE A 69 4.15 -7.11 -2.16
CA ILE A 69 3.82 -7.52 -3.55
C ILE A 69 2.34 -7.86 -3.67
N SER A 70 1.77 -8.53 -2.67
CA SER A 70 0.35 -8.91 -2.68
C SER A 70 -0.55 -7.68 -2.71
N PHE A 71 -0.23 -6.65 -1.93
CA PHE A 71 -0.98 -5.38 -1.95
C PHE A 71 -0.81 -4.61 -3.25
N VAL A 72 0.37 -4.65 -3.90
CA VAL A 72 0.53 -4.06 -5.24
C VAL A 72 -0.42 -4.73 -6.24
N VAL A 73 -0.46 -6.08 -6.25
CA VAL A 73 -1.36 -6.82 -7.16
C VAL A 73 -2.84 -6.56 -6.85
N LEU A 74 -3.22 -6.49 -5.57
CA LEU A 74 -4.59 -6.15 -5.16
C LEU A 74 -4.94 -4.70 -5.53
N GLY A 75 -4.00 -3.78 -5.35
CA GLY A 75 -4.09 -2.37 -5.71
C GLY A 75 -4.27 -2.15 -7.21
N ASP A 76 -3.72 -3.02 -8.05
CA ASP A 76 -3.95 -3.01 -9.50
C ASP A 76 -5.27 -3.67 -9.89
N TRP A 77 -5.57 -4.79 -9.24
CA TRP A 77 -6.81 -5.52 -9.45
C TRP A 77 -8.04 -4.65 -9.19
N ARG A 78 -8.00 -3.77 -8.19
CA ARG A 78 -9.12 -2.84 -7.90
C ARG A 78 -9.46 -1.97 -9.11
N TYR A 79 -8.46 -1.50 -9.86
CA TYR A 79 -8.67 -0.73 -11.08
C TYR A 79 -9.20 -1.62 -12.19
N LEU A 80 -8.56 -2.77 -12.40
CA LEU A 80 -8.93 -3.70 -13.47
C LEU A 80 -10.34 -4.25 -13.28
N LEU A 81 -10.81 -4.38 -12.04
CA LEU A 81 -12.18 -4.73 -11.71
C LEU A 81 -13.17 -3.65 -12.14
N LEU A 82 -12.88 -2.37 -11.89
CA LEU A 82 -13.70 -1.26 -12.41
C LEU A 82 -13.67 -1.23 -13.93
N PHE A 83 -12.49 -1.33 -14.52
CA PHE A 83 -12.32 -1.37 -15.96
C PHE A 83 -13.17 -2.50 -16.58
N GLU A 84 -13.07 -3.73 -16.08
CA GLU A 84 -13.80 -4.86 -16.64
C GLU A 84 -15.31 -4.76 -16.41
N ARG A 85 -15.74 -4.32 -15.23
CA ARG A 85 -17.16 -4.13 -14.94
C ARG A 85 -17.81 -3.09 -15.87
N TYR A 86 -17.20 -1.91 -15.99
CA TYR A 86 -17.80 -0.79 -16.72
C TYR A 86 -17.55 -0.84 -18.23
N SER A 87 -16.48 -1.50 -18.69
CA SER A 87 -16.19 -1.64 -20.14
C SER A 87 -16.94 -2.78 -20.81
N ARG A 88 -17.48 -3.76 -20.06
CA ARG A 88 -18.29 -4.87 -20.60
C ARG A 88 -19.80 -4.63 -20.51
N GLY A 89 -20.24 -3.52 -19.91
CA GLY A 89 -21.56 -2.94 -20.15
C GLY A 89 -22.79 -3.75 -19.75
N ARG A 90 -22.70 -4.78 -18.90
CA ARG A 90 -23.90 -5.53 -18.46
C ARG A 90 -24.05 -5.62 -16.94
N PRO A 91 -24.69 -4.61 -16.32
CA PRO A 91 -25.21 -4.73 -14.96
C PRO A 91 -26.23 -5.89 -14.83
N ASP A 92 -26.93 -6.21 -15.92
CA ASP A 92 -28.06 -7.16 -15.96
C ASP A 92 -27.68 -8.55 -16.50
N GLY A 93 -26.40 -8.76 -16.81
CA GLY A 93 -25.93 -10.09 -17.15
C GLY A 93 -26.11 -11.02 -15.96
N GLY A 94 -26.77 -12.16 -16.15
CA GLY A 94 -26.95 -13.18 -15.12
C GLY A 94 -25.64 -13.59 -14.44
N ALA A 95 -25.71 -14.45 -13.42
CA ALA A 95 -24.55 -14.93 -12.65
C ALA A 95 -23.27 -15.26 -13.48
N PRO A 96 -23.35 -15.85 -14.69
CA PRO A 96 -22.17 -16.14 -15.51
C PRO A 96 -21.41 -14.90 -15.98
N ALA A 97 -22.13 -13.84 -16.39
CA ALA A 97 -21.52 -12.60 -16.83
C ALA A 97 -20.79 -11.90 -15.68
N ARG A 98 -21.33 -12.04 -14.47
CA ARG A 98 -20.70 -11.52 -13.25
C ARG A 98 -19.39 -12.24 -12.92
N ALA A 99 -19.41 -13.57 -12.92
CA ALA A 99 -18.21 -14.37 -12.69
C ALA A 99 -17.09 -14.06 -13.71
N TRP A 100 -17.48 -13.84 -14.97
CA TRP A 100 -16.53 -13.59 -16.05
C TRP A 100 -15.73 -12.29 -15.88
N TYR A 101 -16.36 -11.17 -15.50
CA TYR A 101 -15.58 -9.94 -15.32
C TYR A 101 -14.61 -10.06 -14.14
N TRP A 102 -14.99 -10.73 -13.05
CA TRP A 102 -14.10 -11.01 -11.93
C TRP A 102 -12.89 -11.82 -12.39
N LEU A 103 -13.11 -12.95 -13.07
CA LEU A 103 -12.02 -13.79 -13.59
C LEU A 103 -11.12 -13.02 -14.55
N SER A 104 -11.69 -12.24 -15.49
CA SER A 104 -10.90 -11.45 -16.43
C SER A 104 -10.08 -10.36 -15.75
N SER A 105 -10.62 -9.71 -14.71
CA SER A 105 -9.89 -8.69 -13.96
C SER A 105 -8.72 -9.29 -13.17
N VAL A 106 -8.89 -10.48 -12.61
CA VAL A 106 -7.82 -11.23 -11.94
C VAL A 106 -6.76 -11.63 -12.95
N ALA A 107 -7.15 -12.20 -14.09
CA ALA A 107 -6.22 -12.59 -15.14
C ALA A 107 -5.39 -11.39 -15.63
N LEU A 108 -6.03 -10.23 -15.83
CA LEU A 108 -5.32 -8.99 -16.18
C LEU A 108 -4.37 -8.52 -15.07
N ALA A 109 -4.77 -8.64 -13.79
CA ALA A 109 -3.93 -8.22 -12.67
C ALA A 109 -2.63 -9.04 -12.55
N PHE A 110 -2.65 -10.29 -13.02
CA PHE A 110 -1.47 -11.14 -13.06
C PHE A 110 -0.58 -10.95 -14.29
N VAL A 111 -1.01 -10.20 -15.32
CA VAL A 111 -0.19 -9.98 -16.53
C VAL A 111 1.15 -9.34 -16.19
N VAL A 112 1.15 -8.22 -15.45
CA VAL A 112 2.39 -7.50 -15.12
C VAL A 112 3.28 -8.29 -14.14
N PRO A 113 2.77 -8.86 -13.03
CA PRO A 113 3.59 -9.68 -12.14
C PRO A 113 4.26 -10.87 -12.83
N LEU A 114 3.53 -11.57 -13.71
CA LEU A 114 4.08 -12.73 -14.42
C LEU A 114 5.15 -12.33 -15.45
N LEU A 115 4.91 -11.25 -16.19
CA LEU A 115 5.91 -10.71 -17.13
C LEU A 115 7.15 -10.21 -16.39
N GLN A 116 6.97 -9.50 -15.27
CA GLN A 116 8.08 -9.04 -14.44
C GLN A 116 8.88 -10.21 -13.88
N ALA A 117 8.23 -11.27 -13.38
CA ALA A 117 8.89 -12.47 -12.89
C ALA A 117 9.75 -13.13 -13.99
N ALA A 118 9.25 -13.18 -15.23
CA ALA A 118 10.02 -13.66 -16.37
C ALA A 118 11.25 -12.78 -16.65
N VAL A 119 11.11 -11.45 -16.63
CA VAL A 119 12.24 -10.52 -16.83
C VAL A 119 13.28 -10.64 -15.72
N ILE A 120 12.85 -10.77 -14.45
CA ILE A 120 13.75 -11.00 -13.31
C ILE A 120 14.55 -12.28 -13.50
N LYS A 121 13.91 -13.36 -13.97
CA LYS A 121 14.58 -14.63 -14.23
C LYS A 121 15.62 -14.53 -15.35
N LEU A 122 15.38 -13.69 -16.37
CA LEU A 122 16.29 -13.51 -17.50
C LEU A 122 17.50 -12.62 -17.16
N ALA A 123 17.37 -11.71 -16.20
CA ALA A 123 18.43 -10.76 -15.85
C ALA A 123 18.56 -10.54 -14.32
N PRO A 124 18.79 -11.60 -13.51
CA PRO A 124 18.70 -11.53 -12.04
C PRO A 124 19.67 -10.51 -11.43
N GLY A 125 20.87 -10.36 -12.00
CA GLY A 125 21.87 -9.40 -11.53
C GLY A 125 21.44 -7.93 -11.65
N TRP A 126 20.49 -7.61 -12.54
CA TRP A 126 19.97 -6.25 -12.69
C TRP A 126 18.94 -5.90 -11.60
N PHE A 127 18.34 -6.90 -10.97
CA PHE A 127 17.26 -6.77 -9.96
C PHE A 127 17.73 -6.98 -8.52
N THR A 128 19.03 -6.84 -8.27
CA THR A 128 19.59 -6.80 -6.91
C THR A 128 19.13 -5.56 -6.14
N ASP A 129 18.88 -4.47 -6.85
CA ASP A 129 18.30 -3.24 -6.32
C ASP A 129 16.76 -3.28 -6.39
N SER A 130 16.10 -3.14 -5.24
CA SER A 130 14.64 -3.11 -5.15
C SER A 130 14.02 -1.97 -5.97
N ARG A 131 14.73 -0.85 -6.16
CA ARG A 131 14.26 0.27 -6.99
C ARG A 131 14.09 -0.12 -8.45
N ARG A 132 14.98 -0.96 -8.97
CA ARG A 132 14.86 -1.46 -10.36
C ARG A 132 13.72 -2.45 -10.50
N VAL A 133 13.45 -3.23 -9.45
CA VAL A 133 12.26 -4.12 -9.40
C VAL A 133 11.00 -3.28 -9.54
N TYR A 134 10.82 -2.25 -8.70
CA TYR A 134 9.65 -1.36 -8.76
C TYR A 134 9.56 -0.59 -10.07
N LEU A 135 10.65 0.04 -10.52
CA LEU A 135 10.67 0.79 -11.78
C LEU A 135 10.18 -0.03 -12.98
N VAL A 136 10.65 -1.27 -13.13
CA VAL A 136 10.20 -2.14 -14.23
C VAL A 136 8.73 -2.45 -14.11
N TYR A 137 8.26 -2.78 -12.90
CA TYR A 137 6.85 -3.05 -12.67
C TYR A 137 5.99 -1.84 -13.06
N GLU A 138 6.40 -0.66 -12.59
CA GLU A 138 5.67 0.59 -12.76
C GLU A 138 5.57 0.98 -14.24
N LEU A 139 6.67 0.83 -15.00
CA LEU A 139 6.68 1.05 -16.44
C LEU A 139 5.85 0.01 -17.21
N MET A 140 5.91 -1.26 -16.82
CA MET A 140 5.09 -2.32 -17.45
C MET A 140 3.60 -2.05 -17.22
N PHE A 141 3.21 -1.65 -16.01
CA PHE A 141 1.81 -1.33 -15.71
C PHE A 141 1.35 -0.06 -16.45
N ALA A 142 2.16 1.00 -16.47
CA ALA A 142 1.87 2.20 -17.26
C ALA A 142 1.67 1.87 -18.75
N CYS A 143 2.48 0.96 -19.30
CA CYS A 143 2.34 0.46 -20.66
C CYS A 143 1.01 -0.30 -20.86
N LEU A 144 0.69 -1.24 -19.97
CA LEU A 144 -0.59 -1.96 -20.00
C LEU A 144 -1.77 -1.00 -19.97
N ALA A 145 -1.81 -0.07 -19.01
CA ALA A 145 -2.88 0.91 -18.88
C ALA A 145 -2.98 1.83 -20.12
N THR A 146 -1.85 2.18 -20.74
CA THR A 146 -1.82 2.94 -22.00
C THR A 146 -2.39 2.15 -23.18
N VAL A 147 -2.08 0.86 -23.28
CA VAL A 147 -2.68 -0.05 -24.28
C VAL A 147 -4.18 -0.17 -24.05
N LEU A 148 -4.62 -0.31 -22.80
CA LEU A 148 -6.04 -0.31 -22.46
C LEU A 148 -6.71 1.00 -22.90
N LEU A 149 -6.10 2.16 -22.61
CA LEU A 149 -6.61 3.48 -22.96
C LEU A 149 -6.72 3.73 -24.48
N THR A 150 -5.69 3.35 -25.22
CA THR A 150 -5.53 3.76 -26.63
C THR A 150 -6.04 2.72 -27.61
N ARG A 151 -6.05 1.42 -27.24
CA ARG A 151 -6.43 0.33 -28.15
C ARG A 151 -7.70 -0.38 -27.70
N VAL A 152 -7.83 -0.70 -26.42
CA VAL A 152 -8.94 -1.55 -25.94
C VAL A 152 -10.21 -0.73 -25.72
N ILE A 153 -10.13 0.36 -24.96
CA ILE A 153 -11.28 1.22 -24.65
C ILE A 153 -11.98 1.73 -25.91
N PRO A 154 -11.28 2.31 -26.92
CA PRO A 154 -11.94 2.83 -28.12
C PRO A 154 -12.66 1.76 -28.95
N ARG A 155 -12.18 0.51 -28.92
CA ARG A 155 -12.79 -0.61 -29.64
C ARG A 155 -13.95 -1.20 -28.87
N ARG A 156 -13.77 -1.45 -27.57
CA ARG A 156 -14.75 -2.12 -26.72
C ARG A 156 -15.94 -1.24 -26.36
N MET A 157 -15.69 0.07 -26.24
CA MET A 157 -16.68 1.02 -25.72
C MET A 157 -17.21 1.98 -26.78
N ARG A 158 -17.18 1.59 -28.07
CA ARG A 158 -17.65 2.43 -29.18
C ARG A 158 -19.12 2.84 -29.01
N ASP A 159 -19.96 1.88 -28.61
CA ASP A 159 -21.42 2.05 -28.51
C ASP A 159 -21.92 2.15 -27.06
N HIS A 160 -21.02 2.39 -26.09
CA HIS A 160 -21.39 2.55 -24.69
C HIS A 160 -21.82 3.99 -24.37
N ASP A 161 -22.59 4.17 -23.29
CA ASP A 161 -22.93 5.50 -22.76
C ASP A 161 -21.65 6.35 -22.60
N PRO A 162 -21.58 7.55 -23.22
CA PRO A 162 -20.46 8.47 -23.11
C PRO A 162 -20.02 8.76 -21.67
N ARG A 163 -20.93 8.73 -20.70
CA ARG A 163 -20.63 8.93 -19.27
C ARG A 163 -19.79 7.80 -18.72
N ILE A 164 -20.13 6.55 -19.05
CA ILE A 164 -19.37 5.36 -18.64
C ILE A 164 -18.01 5.37 -19.31
N THR A 165 -17.95 5.66 -20.61
CA THR A 165 -16.70 5.77 -21.37
C THR A 165 -15.78 6.85 -20.80
N ARG A 166 -16.32 8.01 -20.40
CA ARG A 166 -15.55 9.08 -19.75
C ARG A 166 -15.01 8.62 -18.39
N PHE A 167 -15.82 7.95 -17.59
CA PHE A 167 -15.40 7.40 -16.29
C PHE A 167 -14.25 6.40 -16.46
N VAL A 168 -14.40 5.38 -17.31
CA VAL A 168 -13.36 4.34 -17.52
C VAL A 168 -12.06 4.96 -18.06
N ARG A 169 -12.15 5.91 -18.99
CA ARG A 169 -10.97 6.67 -19.45
C ARG A 169 -10.33 7.50 -18.34
N GLY A 170 -11.15 8.13 -17.49
CA GLY A 170 -10.68 8.93 -16.34
C GLY A 170 -9.89 8.09 -15.35
N VAL A 171 -10.47 6.96 -14.91
CA VAL A 171 -9.81 6.01 -13.99
C VAL A 171 -8.52 5.44 -14.60
N THR A 172 -8.55 5.09 -15.89
CA THR A 172 -7.35 4.58 -16.58
C THR A 172 -6.24 5.64 -16.66
N ARG A 173 -6.57 6.90 -16.97
CA ARG A 173 -5.61 8.00 -16.97
C ARG A 173 -5.05 8.28 -15.58
N PHE A 174 -5.89 8.20 -14.54
CA PHE A 174 -5.44 8.34 -13.15
C PHE A 174 -4.34 7.33 -12.83
N PHE A 175 -4.53 6.06 -13.20
CA PHE A 175 -3.53 5.01 -13.01
C PHE A 175 -2.25 5.26 -13.83
N ILE A 176 -2.36 5.66 -15.10
CA ILE A 176 -1.18 6.01 -15.91
C ILE A 176 -0.36 7.11 -15.23
N VAL A 177 -1.02 8.20 -14.79
CA VAL A 177 -0.32 9.30 -14.12
C VAL A 177 0.35 8.84 -12.84
N GLN A 178 -0.36 8.07 -12.01
CA GLN A 178 0.19 7.54 -10.76
C GLN A 178 1.44 6.68 -11.01
N TYR A 179 1.38 5.75 -11.95
CA TYR A 179 2.50 4.87 -12.27
C TYR A 179 3.68 5.60 -12.90
N LEU A 180 3.43 6.60 -13.75
CA LEU A 180 4.50 7.43 -14.30
C LEU A 180 5.17 8.30 -13.23
N LEU A 181 4.42 8.80 -12.24
CA LEU A 181 5.00 9.54 -11.11
C LEU A 181 5.88 8.65 -10.24
N TRP A 182 5.44 7.41 -9.94
CA TRP A 182 6.28 6.45 -9.23
C TRP A 182 7.56 6.11 -10.00
N ALA A 183 7.42 5.78 -11.29
CA ALA A 183 8.57 5.45 -12.15
C ALA A 183 9.56 6.62 -12.25
N SER A 184 9.04 7.85 -12.37
CA SER A 184 9.86 9.07 -12.37
C SER A 184 10.62 9.24 -11.06
N ALA A 185 9.98 8.98 -9.91
CA ALA A 185 10.65 9.04 -8.62
C ALA A 185 11.75 7.98 -8.49
N ASP A 186 11.51 6.75 -8.95
CA ASP A 186 12.52 5.69 -8.89
C ASP A 186 13.71 5.95 -9.83
N ILE A 187 13.48 6.52 -11.02
CA ILE A 187 14.56 7.00 -11.88
C ILE A 187 15.41 8.04 -11.15
N LEU A 188 14.79 9.03 -10.50
CA LEU A 188 15.51 10.07 -9.77
C LEU A 188 16.30 9.51 -8.58
N PHE A 189 15.74 8.53 -7.84
CA PHE A 189 16.47 7.82 -6.79
C PHE A 189 17.69 7.07 -7.33
N LEU A 190 17.55 6.37 -8.46
CA LEU A 190 18.66 5.67 -9.11
C LEU A 190 19.75 6.63 -9.61
N LEU A 191 19.40 7.88 -9.88
CA LEU A 191 20.34 8.97 -10.20
C LEU A 191 20.94 9.65 -8.95
N GLY A 192 20.62 9.18 -7.74
CA GLY A 192 21.15 9.72 -6.47
C GLY A 192 20.42 10.96 -5.93
N ASN A 193 19.23 11.28 -6.44
CA ASN A 193 18.47 12.45 -5.98
C ASN A 193 17.58 12.11 -4.78
N GLU A 194 17.96 12.52 -3.58
CA GLU A 194 17.18 12.24 -2.35
C GLU A 194 15.82 12.96 -2.33
N TRP A 195 15.71 14.13 -2.98
CA TRP A 195 14.45 14.88 -3.10
C TRP A 195 13.37 14.13 -3.90
N ALA A 196 13.73 13.06 -4.62
CA ALA A 196 12.80 12.15 -5.28
C ALA A 196 11.76 11.57 -4.31
N LEU A 197 12.05 11.55 -3.00
CA LEU A 197 11.09 11.19 -1.96
C LEU A 197 9.84 12.08 -2.01
N ALA A 198 10.01 13.40 -2.19
CA ALA A 198 8.89 14.34 -2.27
C ALA A 198 8.00 14.02 -3.47
N LEU A 199 8.60 13.70 -4.62
CA LEU A 199 7.86 13.25 -5.80
C LEU A 199 7.14 11.92 -5.53
N ARG A 200 7.77 10.95 -4.85
CA ARG A 200 7.19 9.64 -4.53
C ARG A 200 6.01 9.72 -3.55
N LEU A 201 5.99 10.73 -2.68
CA LEU A 201 4.86 10.96 -1.78
C LEU A 201 3.56 11.29 -2.55
N VAL A 202 3.65 11.97 -3.70
CA VAL A 202 2.47 12.35 -4.50
C VAL A 202 1.67 11.11 -4.98
N PRO A 203 2.23 10.16 -5.75
CA PRO A 203 1.51 8.97 -6.17
C PRO A 203 1.12 8.06 -4.99
N ASN A 204 1.86 8.06 -3.88
CA ASN A 204 1.44 7.39 -2.64
C ASN A 204 0.16 8.02 -2.09
N THR A 205 0.07 9.34 -1.97
CA THR A 205 -1.16 10.02 -1.54
C THR A 205 -2.32 9.77 -2.50
N LEU A 206 -2.06 9.78 -3.81
CA LEU A 206 -3.06 9.39 -4.80
C LEU A 206 -3.52 7.93 -4.62
N TYR A 207 -2.63 7.03 -4.22
CA TYR A 207 -2.92 5.61 -4.01
C TYR A 207 -3.77 5.39 -2.75
N TYR A 208 -3.36 5.98 -1.62
CA TYR A 208 -3.98 5.75 -0.32
C TYR A 208 -5.26 6.57 -0.11
N ALA A 209 -5.37 7.77 -0.69
CA ALA A 209 -6.52 8.65 -0.48
C ALA A 209 -7.21 9.07 -1.79
N GLY A 210 -6.43 9.48 -2.78
CA GLY A 210 -6.97 10.11 -3.99
C GLY A 210 -7.85 9.18 -4.83
N PHE A 211 -7.48 7.90 -4.95
CA PHE A 211 -8.11 6.99 -5.89
C PHE A 211 -9.58 6.71 -5.56
N LEU A 212 -9.90 6.30 -4.33
CA LEU A 212 -11.28 5.98 -3.95
C LEU A 212 -12.17 7.23 -3.97
N LEU A 213 -11.63 8.40 -3.59
CA LEU A 213 -12.33 9.67 -3.70
C LEU A 213 -12.63 10.02 -5.16
N PHE A 214 -11.65 9.83 -6.05
CA PHE A 214 -11.83 10.04 -7.49
C PHE A 214 -12.91 9.10 -8.05
N VAL A 215 -12.90 7.82 -7.69
CA VAL A 215 -13.92 6.85 -8.10
C VAL A 215 -15.31 7.24 -7.58
N TRP A 216 -15.41 7.56 -6.29
CA TRP A 216 -16.67 7.98 -5.67
C TRP A 216 -17.27 9.22 -6.33
N TRP A 217 -16.44 10.19 -6.70
CA TRP A 217 -16.89 11.43 -7.33
C TRP A 217 -17.28 11.26 -8.81
N THR A 218 -16.52 10.44 -9.54
CA THR A 218 -16.61 10.38 -11.01
C THR A 218 -17.45 9.23 -11.55
N ALA A 219 -17.76 8.22 -10.73
CA ALA A 219 -18.55 7.07 -11.15
C ALA A 219 -19.94 7.51 -11.66
N PRO A 220 -20.46 6.87 -12.73
CA PRO A 220 -21.78 7.20 -13.27
C PRO A 220 -22.91 6.94 -12.25
N ASP A 221 -22.69 6.01 -11.32
CA ASP A 221 -23.62 5.61 -10.26
C ASP A 221 -23.35 6.29 -8.90
N ALA A 222 -22.52 7.34 -8.86
CA ALA A 222 -22.11 7.99 -7.62
C ALA A 222 -23.30 8.50 -6.77
N PRO A 223 -23.35 8.17 -5.46
CA PRO A 223 -24.41 8.64 -4.54
C PRO A 223 -24.51 10.17 -4.45
N ALA A 224 -23.39 10.88 -4.59
CA ALA A 224 -23.31 12.34 -4.57
C ALA A 224 -24.21 13.01 -5.64
N ARG A 225 -24.57 12.28 -6.70
CA ARG A 225 -25.48 12.76 -7.75
C ARG A 225 -26.94 12.36 -7.55
N ARG A 226 -27.24 11.47 -6.59
CA ARG A 226 -28.59 10.94 -6.32
C ARG A 226 -29.21 11.47 -5.03
N GLY A 227 -28.58 12.42 -4.34
CA GLY A 227 -29.12 12.99 -3.08
C GLY A 227 -29.24 11.99 -1.92
N GLY A 228 -28.61 10.81 -2.03
CA GLY A 228 -28.65 9.76 -1.00
C GLY A 228 -27.62 10.00 0.12
N PRO A 229 -27.79 9.37 1.29
CA PRO A 229 -27.13 9.77 2.52
C PRO A 229 -25.61 9.57 2.43
N ALA A 230 -24.88 10.68 2.21
CA ALA A 230 -23.44 10.80 2.39
C ALA A 230 -22.98 10.36 3.82
N LEU A 231 -23.94 10.28 4.75
CA LEU A 231 -23.77 9.85 6.14
C LEU A 231 -23.27 8.41 6.31
N ALA A 232 -23.60 7.47 5.40
CA ALA A 232 -23.16 6.08 5.55
C ALA A 232 -21.67 5.88 5.26
N LEU A 233 -21.11 6.64 4.31
CA LEU A 233 -19.67 6.61 4.02
C LEU A 233 -18.87 7.41 5.04
N GLY A 234 -19.40 8.54 5.49
CA GLY A 234 -18.83 9.34 6.58
C GLY A 234 -18.76 8.57 7.89
N GLY A 235 -19.82 7.84 8.25
CA GLY A 235 -19.85 6.98 9.45
C GLY A 235 -18.85 5.83 9.39
N LEU A 236 -18.65 5.21 8.21
CA LEU A 236 -17.65 4.15 8.02
C LEU A 236 -16.22 4.69 8.08
N LEU A 237 -15.95 5.85 7.50
CA LEU A 237 -14.64 6.52 7.60
C LEU A 237 -14.33 6.97 9.03
N VAL A 238 -15.33 7.45 9.79
CA VAL A 238 -15.19 7.80 11.21
C VAL A 238 -14.98 6.56 12.07
N ALA A 239 -15.76 5.49 11.88
CA ALA A 239 -15.55 4.23 12.59
C ALA A 239 -14.18 3.62 12.28
N PHE A 240 -13.72 3.75 11.03
CA PHE A 240 -12.40 3.33 10.60
C PHE A 240 -11.28 4.16 11.24
N ALA A 241 -11.42 5.49 11.25
CA ALA A 241 -10.49 6.40 11.91
C ALA A 241 -10.42 6.13 13.42
N LEU A 242 -11.56 5.89 14.08
CA LEU A 242 -11.64 5.57 15.51
C LEU A 242 -10.97 4.22 15.83
N ALA A 243 -11.20 3.18 15.02
CA ALA A 243 -10.52 1.89 15.15
C ALA A 243 -8.99 2.04 15.00
N PHE A 244 -8.53 2.91 14.10
CA PHE A 244 -7.11 3.21 13.92
C PHE A 244 -6.51 4.03 15.07
N THR A 245 -7.23 5.00 15.64
CA THR A 245 -6.74 5.72 16.83
C THR A 245 -6.63 4.83 18.07
N GLY A 246 -7.45 3.78 18.17
CA GLY A 246 -7.34 2.77 19.22
C GLY A 246 -6.09 1.88 19.07
N LEU A 247 -5.71 1.53 17.84
CA LEU A 247 -4.51 0.75 17.50
C LEU A 247 -3.21 1.60 17.48
N ALA A 248 -3.33 2.91 17.22
CA ALA A 248 -2.22 3.87 17.21
C ALA A 248 -1.83 4.37 18.61
N ARG A 249 -2.46 3.86 19.68
CA ARG A 249 -1.79 3.86 20.98
C ARG A 249 -0.53 3.03 20.78
N LYS A 250 0.59 3.74 20.56
CA LYS A 250 1.92 3.22 20.87
C LYS A 250 1.72 2.38 22.13
N PRO A 251 2.18 1.12 22.21
CA PRO A 251 2.42 0.57 23.52
C PRO A 251 3.18 1.68 24.22
N GLU A 252 2.60 2.20 25.31
CA GLU A 252 3.43 2.89 26.28
C GLU A 252 4.56 1.89 26.45
N VAL A 253 5.72 2.25 25.90
CA VAL A 253 6.95 1.71 26.39
C VAL A 253 6.82 2.19 27.81
N THR A 254 6.27 1.34 28.68
CA THR A 254 6.40 1.43 30.12
C THR A 254 7.88 1.66 30.21
N ALA A 255 8.28 2.91 30.41
CA ALA A 255 9.67 3.27 30.42
C ALA A 255 10.22 2.30 31.43
N THR A 256 10.97 1.30 30.96
CA THR A 256 11.66 0.34 31.82
C THR A 256 12.39 1.27 32.74
N GLN A 257 11.91 1.38 34.00
CA GLN A 257 12.15 2.51 34.90
C GLN A 257 13.46 3.15 34.53
N GLY A 258 13.38 4.27 33.80
CA GLY A 258 14.44 4.71 32.88
C GLY A 258 15.79 4.47 33.53
N ALA A 259 16.64 3.66 32.91
CA ALA A 259 18.04 3.61 33.27
C ALA A 259 18.57 5.04 33.10
N ALA A 260 18.44 5.83 34.16
CA ALA A 260 18.86 7.21 34.17
C ALA A 260 20.38 7.12 34.17
N LEU A 261 20.98 7.41 33.02
CA LEU A 261 22.42 7.57 32.90
C LEU A 261 22.83 8.67 33.88
N ARG A 262 23.37 8.25 35.03
CA ARG A 262 23.98 9.12 36.03
C ARG A 262 25.48 9.06 35.80
N PHE A 263 26.03 10.16 35.33
CA PHE A 263 27.47 10.28 35.23
C PHE A 263 28.05 10.55 36.61
N GLN A 264 29.09 9.81 36.96
CA GLN A 264 29.85 10.01 38.19
C GLN A 264 31.31 10.18 37.85
N VAL A 265 31.98 11.09 38.56
CA VAL A 265 33.44 11.23 38.56
C VAL A 265 33.88 11.02 39.99
N ASP A 266 34.77 10.06 40.22
CA ASP A 266 35.23 9.65 41.56
C ASP A 266 34.08 9.33 42.54
N GLY A 267 33.01 8.68 42.03
CA GLY A 267 31.83 8.29 42.80
C GLY A 267 30.86 9.42 43.15
N GLN A 268 31.14 10.67 42.72
CA GLN A 268 30.25 11.80 42.92
C GLN A 268 29.43 12.10 41.66
N PRO A 269 28.11 12.32 41.76
CA PRO A 269 27.27 12.62 40.62
C PRO A 269 27.62 13.98 40.02
N VAL A 270 27.80 14.03 38.70
CA VAL A 270 28.08 15.27 37.96
C VAL A 270 26.88 15.68 37.11
N ALA A 271 26.50 16.96 37.17
CA ALA A 271 25.37 17.50 36.42
C ALA A 271 25.69 17.75 34.93
N ARG A 272 26.98 17.82 34.59
CA ARG A 272 27.48 18.05 33.23
C ARG A 272 28.76 17.24 33.04
N VAL A 273 28.86 16.56 31.90
CA VAL A 273 30.10 15.90 31.48
C VAL A 273 30.61 16.60 30.23
N SER A 274 31.91 16.87 30.21
CA SER A 274 32.60 17.35 29.02
C SER A 274 32.61 16.24 27.97
N LEU A 275 32.12 16.52 26.75
CA LEU A 275 32.21 15.57 25.65
C LEU A 275 33.68 15.15 25.41
N ALA A 276 34.62 16.10 25.51
CA ALA A 276 36.05 15.82 25.33
C ALA A 276 36.59 14.83 26.38
N ALA A 277 36.19 14.97 27.65
CA ALA A 277 36.57 14.04 28.71
C ALA A 277 35.92 12.65 28.51
N LEU A 278 34.69 12.62 28.00
CA LEU A 278 34.01 11.38 27.62
C LEU A 278 34.75 10.65 26.49
N ARG A 279 35.22 11.38 25.46
CA ARG A 279 36.01 10.79 24.36
C ARG A 279 37.37 10.25 24.81
N GLU A 280 37.94 10.82 25.87
CA GLU A 280 39.24 10.39 26.40
C GLU A 280 39.11 9.10 27.23
N GLN A 281 37.98 8.92 27.93
CA GLN A 281 37.76 7.78 28.83
C GLN A 281 36.96 6.64 28.20
N ALA A 282 36.04 6.94 27.29
CA ALA A 282 35.26 5.93 26.57
C ALA A 282 35.92 5.67 25.19
N PRO A 283 36.38 4.45 24.91
CA PRO A 283 36.89 4.12 23.60
C PRO A 283 35.78 4.30 22.57
N SER A 284 36.03 5.08 21.52
CA SER A 284 35.05 5.25 20.45
C SER A 284 34.81 3.90 19.77
N GLU A 285 33.60 3.37 19.91
CA GLU A 285 33.23 2.15 19.22
C GLU A 285 32.68 2.48 17.85
N THR A 286 33.26 1.83 16.84
CA THR A 286 32.82 1.96 15.46
C THR A 286 32.09 0.69 15.08
N TRP A 287 30.80 0.82 14.83
CA TRP A 287 29.94 -0.27 14.43
C TRP A 287 29.61 -0.08 12.96
N THR A 288 29.98 -1.04 12.12
CA THR A 288 29.50 -1.10 10.75
C THR A 288 28.47 -2.20 10.66
N ALA A 289 27.28 -1.85 10.20
CA ALA A 289 26.23 -2.81 9.90
C ALA A 289 25.57 -2.46 8.57
N PHE A 290 25.07 -3.50 7.91
CA PHE A 290 24.34 -3.33 6.68
C PHE A 290 23.00 -2.63 6.97
N ASP A 291 22.76 -1.48 6.34
CA ASP A 291 21.50 -0.75 6.44
C ASP A 291 20.56 -1.24 5.32
N PRO A 292 19.56 -2.07 5.62
CA PRO A 292 18.69 -2.66 4.61
C PRO A 292 17.78 -1.61 3.93
N TYR A 293 17.63 -0.42 4.51
CA TYR A 293 16.80 0.63 3.94
C TYR A 293 17.50 1.33 2.77
N TYR A 294 18.82 1.51 2.87
CA TYR A 294 19.63 2.16 1.84
C TYR A 294 20.49 1.18 1.03
N ASN A 295 20.40 -0.12 1.31
CA ASN A 295 21.15 -1.18 0.64
C ASN A 295 22.67 -0.91 0.61
N ARG A 296 23.21 -0.36 1.70
CA ARG A 296 24.64 -0.05 1.86
C ARG A 296 25.08 -0.30 3.29
N GLU A 297 26.37 -0.55 3.48
CA GLU A 297 26.96 -0.52 4.82
C GLU A 297 26.88 0.91 5.36
N LYS A 298 26.44 1.02 6.62
CA LYS A 298 26.43 2.27 7.35
C LYS A 298 27.29 2.07 8.58
N THR A 299 28.10 3.08 8.87
CA THR A 299 28.98 3.09 10.02
C THR A 299 28.43 4.09 11.03
N TRP A 300 28.27 3.63 12.26
CA TRP A 300 27.90 4.45 13.40
C TRP A 300 29.10 4.57 14.32
N HIS A 301 29.32 5.78 14.81
CA HIS A 301 30.31 6.06 15.83
C HIS A 301 29.57 6.32 17.13
N ALA A 302 29.72 5.41 18.09
CA ALA A 302 29.28 5.63 19.45
C ALA A 302 30.44 6.23 20.25
N LEU A 303 30.12 7.22 21.08
CA LEU A 303 30.99 7.74 22.13
C LEU A 303 30.59 7.15 23.46
#